data_AF-A0A3P7N2C7-F1
#
_entry.id   AF-A0A3P7N2C7-F1
#
_cell.length_a   1.000
_cell.length_b   1.000
_cell.length_c   1.000
_cell.angle_alpha   90.00
_cell.angle_beta   90.00
_cell.angle_gamma   90.00
#
_symmetry.space_group_name_H-M   'P 1'
#
loop_
_entity.id
_entity.type
_entity.pdbx_description
1 polymer ?
#
loop_
_entity_poly.entity_id
_entity_poly.type
_entity_poly.pdbx_seq_one_letter_code
_entity_poly.pdbx_strand_id
1 'polypeptide(L)'
;MFAERYIQFCRQGFANHFIFWWRWFDCVLIGIFCLALHLWLTGVLMPMESDLQELNRIHWPAWDYFVIYDIYICTGCILGIWRIFYFFQLIKGIGGSVISVGCCIGAIYNYLVVMGVIVISFAVGINMIVQPYLHSVVYKPDNTKMSMGDEFRSIFQTTRRLYWAIYGFLDPSAYTVINGNAGPELTPVEHYVTAFATEVNHHLDVVVNHFNAQE
;
A
#
# COMPACT_ATOMS: atom_id res chain seq x y z
N MET A 1 19.90 17.09 15.97
CA MET A 1 19.61 16.70 14.57
C MET A 1 19.02 17.86 13.76
N PHE A 2 17.84 18.39 14.12
CA PHE A 2 17.19 19.47 13.37
C PHE A 2 18.09 20.71 13.17
N ALA A 3 18.63 21.26 14.27
CA ALA A 3 19.47 22.46 14.23
C ALA A 3 20.75 22.27 13.40
N GLU A 4 21.40 21.11 13.50
CA GLU A 4 22.61 20.80 12.74
C GLU A 4 22.34 20.75 11.24
N ARG A 5 21.24 20.09 10.82
CA ARG A 5 20.83 20.00 9.42
C ARG A 5 20.39 21.36 8.87
N TYR A 6 19.69 22.16 9.68
CA TYR A 6 19.32 23.52 9.32
C TYR A 6 20.54 24.41 9.08
N ILE A 7 21.56 24.35 9.95
CA ILE A 7 22.81 25.11 9.76
C ILE A 7 23.53 24.68 8.48
N GLN A 8 23.57 23.37 8.17
CA GLN A 8 24.16 22.86 6.93
C GLN A 8 23.39 23.35 5.69
N PHE A 9 22.06 23.37 5.76
CA PHE A 9 21.19 23.91 4.72
C PHE A 9 21.48 25.39 4.45
N CYS A 10 21.52 26.22 5.49
CA CYS A 10 21.82 27.65 5.36
C CYS A 10 23.22 27.91 4.78
N ARG A 11 24.21 27.06 5.08
CA ARG A 11 25.59 27.21 4.59
C ARG A 11 25.79 26.79 3.14
N GLN A 12 25.10 25.74 2.68
CA GLN A 12 25.31 25.18 1.34
C GLN A 12 24.33 25.74 0.29
N GLY A 13 23.20 26.29 0.73
CA GLY A 13 22.13 26.76 -0.16
C GLY A 13 21.25 25.61 -0.67
N PHE A 14 20.03 25.93 -1.11
CA PHE A 14 18.98 24.94 -1.44
C PHE A 14 19.42 23.93 -2.51
N ALA A 15 19.94 24.40 -3.64
CA ALA A 15 20.33 23.54 -4.76
C ALA A 15 21.43 22.55 -4.35
N ASN A 16 22.50 23.03 -3.71
CA ASN A 16 23.62 22.17 -3.32
C ASN A 16 23.28 21.28 -2.12
N HIS A 17 22.31 21.67 -1.29
CA HIS A 17 21.89 20.83 -0.18
C HIS A 17 21.22 19.56 -0.72
N PHE A 18 20.32 19.65 -1.68
CA PHE A 18 19.49 18.52 -2.11
C PHE A 18 20.07 17.67 -3.26
N ILE A 19 21.32 17.90 -3.68
CA ILE A 19 22.02 17.03 -4.67
C ILE A 19 22.15 15.59 -4.18
N PHE A 20 22.33 15.39 -2.87
CA PHE A 20 22.48 14.05 -2.29
C PHE A 20 21.13 13.51 -1.83
N TRP A 21 20.72 12.34 -2.37
CA TRP A 21 19.47 11.68 -2.03
C TRP A 21 19.27 11.46 -0.51
N TRP A 22 20.35 11.15 0.21
CA TRP A 22 20.31 10.97 1.67
C TRP A 22 19.84 12.20 2.46
N ARG A 23 20.04 13.41 1.92
CA ARG A 23 19.54 14.64 2.57
C ARG A 23 18.04 14.81 2.41
N TRP A 24 17.46 14.30 1.32
CA TRP A 24 16.01 14.16 1.20
C TRP A 24 15.46 13.21 2.26
N PHE A 25 16.11 12.07 2.47
CA PHE A 25 15.73 11.12 3.51
C PHE A 25 15.74 11.74 4.91
N ASP A 26 16.85 12.39 5.29
CA ASP A 26 16.96 13.07 6.60
C ASP A 26 15.92 14.20 6.74
N CYS A 27 15.58 14.91 5.67
CA CYS A 27 14.54 15.94 5.66
C CYS A 27 13.14 15.35 5.88
N VAL A 28 12.80 14.25 5.20
CA VAL A 28 11.52 13.54 5.37
C VAL A 28 11.40 13.00 6.80
N LEU A 29 12.46 12.38 7.33
CA LEU A 29 12.47 11.86 8.70
C LEU A 29 12.19 12.95 9.73
N ILE A 30 12.88 14.08 9.60
CA ILE A 30 12.67 15.25 10.45
C ILE A 30 11.23 15.77 10.31
N GLY A 31 10.73 15.88 9.07
CA GLY A 31 9.36 16.31 8.80
C GLY A 31 8.31 15.44 9.48
N ILE A 32 8.50 14.11 9.46
CA ILE A 32 7.59 13.15 10.12
C ILE A 32 7.59 13.34 11.63
N PHE A 33 8.76 13.52 12.28
CA PHE A 33 8.81 13.79 13.72
C PHE A 33 8.21 15.16 14.08
N CYS A 34 8.42 16.18 13.26
CA CYS A 34 7.77 17.48 13.44
C CYS A 34 6.24 17.39 13.32
N LEU A 35 5.75 16.61 12.36
CA LEU A 35 4.31 16.40 12.16
C LEU A 35 3.71 15.56 13.28
N ALA A 36 4.40 14.53 13.77
CA ALA A 36 4.00 13.78 14.96
C ALA A 36 3.92 14.72 16.19
N LEU A 37 4.94 15.55 16.43
CA LEU A 37 4.92 16.52 17.52
C LEU A 37 3.77 17.52 17.37
N HIS A 38 3.49 17.99 16.16
CA HIS A 38 2.37 18.89 15.89
C HIS A 38 1.03 18.23 16.19
N LEU A 39 0.81 16.99 15.75
CA LEU A 39 -0.43 16.24 16.01
C LEU A 39 -0.63 15.96 17.49
N TRP A 40 0.44 15.59 18.20
CA TRP A 40 0.39 15.40 19.65
C TRP A 40 0.04 16.70 20.38
N LEU A 41 0.69 17.81 20.01
CA LEU A 41 0.41 19.12 20.60
C LEU A 41 -1.05 19.54 20.34
N THR A 42 -1.53 19.35 19.12
CA THR A 42 -2.92 19.62 18.73
C THR A 42 -3.90 18.76 19.53
N GLY A 43 -3.62 17.47 19.72
CA GLY A 43 -4.45 16.57 20.52
C GLY A 43 -4.46 16.90 22.02
N VAL A 44 -3.40 17.51 22.55
CA VAL A 44 -3.36 18.00 23.94
C VAL A 44 -4.05 19.35 24.11
N LEU A 45 -3.91 20.26 23.13
CA LEU A 45 -4.44 21.62 23.20
C LEU A 45 -5.92 21.71 22.83
N MET A 46 -6.40 20.85 21.92
CA MET A 46 -7.82 20.75 21.62
C MET A 46 -8.46 19.73 22.56
N PRO A 47 -9.33 20.15 23.51
CA PRO A 47 -9.96 19.23 24.43
C PRO A 47 -10.81 18.24 23.65
N MET A 48 -10.57 16.95 23.90
CA MET A 48 -11.37 15.87 23.34
C MET A 48 -12.83 16.03 23.81
N GLU A 49 -13.78 15.82 22.91
CA GLU A 49 -15.21 15.89 23.23
C GLU A 49 -15.52 15.03 24.46
N SER A 50 -16.37 15.52 25.37
CA SER A 50 -16.61 14.87 26.68
C SER A 50 -17.00 13.40 26.54
N ASP A 51 -17.78 13.08 25.52
CA ASP A 51 -18.29 11.73 25.24
C ASP A 51 -17.18 10.78 24.75
N LEU A 52 -16.11 11.31 24.16
CA LEU A 52 -14.97 10.53 23.69
C LEU A 52 -14.00 10.20 24.83
N GLN A 53 -13.92 11.02 25.88
CA GLN A 53 -12.99 10.82 27.01
C GLN A 53 -13.32 9.58 27.83
N GLU A 54 -14.62 9.25 27.94
CA GLU A 54 -15.09 8.06 28.65
C GLU A 54 -15.03 6.79 27.79
N LEU A 55 -14.80 6.95 26.48
CA LEU A 55 -14.83 5.86 25.52
C LEU A 55 -13.48 5.15 25.42
N ASN A 56 -13.50 3.81 25.42
CA ASN A 56 -12.30 3.01 25.18
C ASN A 56 -11.71 3.33 23.80
N ARG A 57 -10.38 3.50 23.73
CA ARG A 57 -9.57 3.82 22.54
C ARG A 57 -9.92 3.03 21.28
N ILE A 58 -10.37 1.79 21.42
CA ILE A 58 -10.76 0.94 20.28
C ILE A 58 -11.93 1.55 19.49
N HIS A 59 -12.79 2.31 20.15
CA HIS A 59 -13.97 2.94 19.54
C HIS A 59 -13.72 4.40 19.14
N TRP A 60 -12.48 4.88 19.22
CA TRP A 60 -12.17 6.24 18.80
C TRP A 60 -12.33 6.39 17.29
N PRO A 61 -12.77 7.58 16.82
CA PRO A 61 -12.82 7.88 15.40
C PRO A 61 -11.46 7.67 14.73
N ALA A 62 -11.46 7.13 13.51
CA ALA A 62 -10.23 6.89 12.75
C ALA A 62 -9.42 8.17 12.44
N TRP A 63 -10.06 9.34 12.53
CA TRP A 63 -9.46 10.65 12.27
C TRP A 63 -8.99 11.36 13.55
N ASP A 64 -9.05 10.70 14.70
CA ASP A 64 -8.58 11.27 15.95
C ASP A 64 -7.07 11.60 15.89
N TYR A 65 -6.68 12.74 16.47
CA TYR A 65 -5.31 13.25 16.39
C TYR A 65 -4.30 12.28 17.01
N PHE A 66 -4.66 11.56 18.07
CA PHE A 66 -3.75 10.59 18.71
C PHE A 66 -3.58 9.34 17.86
N VAL A 67 -4.64 8.86 17.20
CA VAL A 67 -4.56 7.71 16.28
C VAL A 67 -3.63 8.03 15.11
N ILE A 68 -3.78 9.22 14.53
CA ILE A 68 -2.91 9.66 13.43
C ILE A 68 -1.47 9.87 13.93
N TYR A 69 -1.29 10.45 15.13
CA TYR A 69 0.02 10.60 15.77
C TYR A 69 0.77 9.27 15.89
N ASP A 70 0.10 8.21 16.34
CA ASP A 70 0.71 6.88 16.52
C ASP A 70 1.24 6.31 15.19
N ILE A 71 0.55 6.58 14.08
CA ILE A 71 0.98 6.17 12.75
C ILE A 71 2.29 6.89 12.37
N TYR A 72 2.34 8.21 12.57
CA TYR A 72 3.53 9.00 12.22
C TYR A 72 4.72 8.72 13.14
N ILE A 73 4.52 8.53 14.44
CA ILE A 73 5.61 8.20 15.36
C ILE A 73 6.18 6.80 15.06
N CYS A 74 5.31 5.82 14.77
CA CYS A 74 5.75 4.48 14.36
C CYS A 74 6.56 4.55 13.05
N THR A 75 6.06 5.28 12.06
CA THR A 75 6.76 5.48 10.78
C THR A 75 8.11 6.16 11.00
N GLY A 76 8.16 7.20 11.85
CA GLY A 76 9.38 7.90 12.22
C GLY A 76 10.40 6.97 12.90
N CYS A 77 9.97 6.06 13.78
CA CYS A 77 10.83 5.06 14.40
C CYS A 77 11.43 4.08 13.38
N ILE A 78 10.62 3.58 12.44
CA ILE A 78 11.09 2.68 11.36
C ILE A 78 12.16 3.38 10.53
N LEU A 79 11.88 4.59 10.05
CA LEU A 79 12.83 5.39 9.27
C LEU A 79 14.06 5.79 10.11
N GLY A 80 13.90 6.02 11.41
CA GLY A 80 14.98 6.30 12.35
C GLY A 80 15.97 5.14 12.45
N ILE A 81 15.49 3.89 12.54
CA ILE A 81 16.33 2.69 12.50
C ILE A 81 16.99 2.55 11.12
N TRP A 82 16.31 2.94 10.04
CA TRP A 82 16.84 2.87 8.69
C TRP A 82 18.11 3.74 8.49
N ARG A 83 18.35 4.72 9.38
CA ARG A 83 19.63 5.46 9.41
C ARG A 83 20.86 4.59 9.71
N ILE A 84 20.69 3.38 10.23
CA ILE A 84 21.82 2.45 10.46
C ILE A 84 22.56 2.14 9.16
N PHE A 85 21.88 2.17 8.01
CA PHE A 85 22.52 1.99 6.70
C PHE A 85 23.61 3.02 6.40
N TYR A 86 23.60 4.20 7.04
CA TYR A 86 24.70 5.16 6.96
C TYR A 86 26.00 4.58 7.52
N PHE A 87 25.94 3.82 8.60
CA PHE A 87 27.12 3.20 9.19
C PHE A 87 27.61 2.01 8.35
N PHE A 88 26.71 1.27 7.70
CA PHE A 88 27.09 0.18 6.80
C PHE A 88 27.90 0.65 5.59
N GLN A 89 27.69 1.88 5.12
CA GLN A 89 28.51 2.49 4.07
C GLN A 89 29.96 2.74 4.50
N LEU A 90 30.20 2.94 5.80
CA LEU A 90 31.53 3.22 6.34
C LEU A 90 32.35 1.94 6.62
N ILE A 91 31.69 0.78 6.68
CA ILE A 91 32.36 -0.50 6.93
C ILE A 91 33.04 -0.99 5.65
N LYS A 92 34.35 -1.22 5.72
CA LYS A 92 35.13 -1.83 4.63
C LYS A 92 34.56 -3.21 4.30
N GLY A 93 34.27 -3.44 3.01
CA GLY A 93 33.66 -4.67 2.50
C GLY A 93 32.17 -4.51 2.17
N ILE A 94 31.38 -3.95 3.08
CA ILE A 94 29.92 -3.79 2.89
C ILE A 94 29.58 -2.48 2.17
N GLY A 95 30.36 -1.42 2.36
CA GLY A 95 30.06 -0.10 1.80
C GLY A 95 29.99 -0.07 0.28
N GLY A 96 30.84 -0.84 -0.40
CA GLY A 96 30.80 -0.99 -1.86
C GLY A 96 29.48 -1.62 -2.34
N SER A 97 28.96 -2.60 -1.61
CA SER A 97 27.67 -3.24 -1.92
C SER A 97 26.50 -2.26 -1.76
N VAL A 98 26.50 -1.42 -0.70
CA VAL A 98 25.43 -0.43 -0.49
C VAL A 98 25.41 0.62 -1.60
N ILE A 99 26.59 1.09 -2.04
CA ILE A 99 26.69 2.05 -3.15
C ILE A 99 26.23 1.41 -4.46
N SER A 100 26.63 0.16 -4.72
CA SER A 100 26.22 -0.59 -5.91
C SER A 100 24.70 -0.73 -5.99
N VAL A 101 24.05 -1.14 -4.88
CA VAL A 101 22.58 -1.19 -4.80
C VAL A 101 21.97 0.18 -5.09
N GLY A 102 22.54 1.25 -4.55
CA GLY A 102 22.11 2.62 -4.82
C GLY A 102 22.10 2.99 -6.31
N CYS A 103 23.09 2.54 -7.07
CA CYS A 103 23.14 2.75 -8.52
C CYS A 103 22.04 1.95 -9.25
N CYS A 104 21.74 0.73 -8.80
CA CYS A 104 20.69 -0.10 -9.40
C CYS A 104 19.27 0.44 -9.15
N ILE A 105 19.05 1.22 -8.09
CA ILE A 105 17.72 1.80 -7.78
C ILE A 105 17.18 2.64 -8.94
N GLY A 106 18.05 3.37 -9.67
CA GLY A 106 17.61 4.17 -10.81
C GLY A 106 17.03 3.33 -11.95
N ALA A 107 17.63 2.16 -12.22
CA ALA A 107 17.11 1.22 -13.21
C ALA A 107 15.81 0.55 -12.72
N ILE A 108 15.79 0.12 -11.46
CA ILE A 108 14.60 -0.46 -10.81
C ILE A 108 13.42 0.51 -10.83
N TYR A 109 13.66 1.82 -10.68
CA TYR A 109 12.60 2.82 -10.73
C TYR A 109 11.86 2.82 -12.08
N ASN A 110 12.60 2.80 -13.19
CA ASN A 110 11.98 2.73 -14.52
C ASN A 110 11.15 1.46 -14.71
N TYR A 111 11.64 0.34 -14.21
CA TYR A 111 10.92 -0.93 -14.21
C TYR A 111 9.61 -0.85 -13.40
N LEU A 112 9.66 -0.30 -12.18
CA LEU A 112 8.50 -0.14 -11.32
C LEU A 112 7.43 0.76 -11.93
N VAL A 113 7.81 1.77 -12.72
CA VAL A 113 6.86 2.62 -13.44
C VAL A 113 6.11 1.81 -14.50
N VAL A 114 6.84 1.02 -15.32
CA VAL A 114 6.21 0.16 -16.33
C VAL A 114 5.31 -0.88 -15.67
N MET A 115 5.77 -1.53 -14.61
CA MET A 115 4.99 -2.46 -13.81
C MET A 115 3.72 -1.82 -13.25
N GLY A 116 3.81 -0.58 -12.73
CA GLY A 116 2.66 0.16 -12.22
C GLY A 116 1.60 0.41 -13.29
N VAL A 117 2.00 0.75 -14.52
CA VAL A 117 1.06 0.92 -15.65
C VAL A 117 0.37 -0.40 -15.99
N ILE A 118 1.11 -1.52 -16.00
CA ILE A 118 0.57 -2.85 -16.26
C ILE A 118 -0.47 -3.24 -15.20
N VAL A 119 -0.12 -3.11 -13.92
CA VAL A 119 -1.02 -3.45 -12.80
C VAL A 119 -2.28 -2.57 -12.81
N ILE A 120 -2.17 -1.28 -13.12
CA ILE A 120 -3.34 -0.39 -13.22
C ILE A 120 -4.23 -0.80 -14.41
N SER A 121 -3.64 -1.13 -15.56
CA SER A 121 -4.37 -1.60 -16.73
C SER A 121 -5.17 -2.87 -16.43
N PHE A 122 -4.54 -3.86 -15.80
CA PHE A 122 -5.23 -5.07 -15.36
C PHE A 122 -6.28 -4.80 -14.28
N ALA A 123 -6.01 -3.88 -13.36
CA ALA A 123 -6.97 -3.51 -12.32
C ALA A 123 -8.24 -2.89 -12.91
N VAL A 124 -8.13 -2.05 -13.95
CA VAL A 124 -9.28 -1.50 -14.67
C VAL A 124 -10.03 -2.61 -15.41
N GLY A 125 -9.33 -3.51 -16.11
CA GLY A 125 -9.94 -4.64 -16.83
C GLY A 125 -10.74 -5.57 -15.91
N ILE A 126 -10.16 -5.98 -14.78
CA ILE A 126 -10.83 -6.83 -13.79
C ILE A 126 -12.00 -6.08 -13.15
N ASN A 127 -11.83 -4.80 -12.80
CA ASN A 127 -12.92 -4.02 -12.21
C ASN A 127 -14.12 -3.92 -13.15
N MET A 128 -13.91 -3.72 -14.46
CA MET A 128 -15.00 -3.70 -15.45
C MET A 128 -15.73 -5.06 -15.57
N ILE A 129 -15.00 -6.18 -15.46
CA ILE A 129 -15.60 -7.52 -15.49
C ILE A 129 -16.41 -7.79 -14.22
N VAL A 130 -15.93 -7.35 -13.06
CA VAL A 130 -16.55 -7.65 -11.76
C VAL A 130 -17.68 -6.67 -11.39
N GLN A 131 -17.65 -5.43 -11.88
CA GLN A 131 -18.65 -4.39 -11.58
C GLN A 131 -20.12 -4.82 -11.75
N PRO A 132 -20.55 -5.56 -12.80
CA PRO A 132 -21.93 -6.02 -12.92
C PRO A 132 -22.34 -7.11 -11.91
N TYR A 133 -21.37 -7.81 -11.32
CA TYR A 133 -21.61 -8.87 -10.33
C TYR A 133 -21.58 -8.36 -8.88
N LEU A 134 -21.27 -7.07 -8.69
CA LEU A 134 -21.24 -6.46 -7.38
C LEU A 134 -22.61 -6.53 -6.71
N HIS A 135 -22.65 -6.95 -5.45
CA HIS A 135 -23.89 -7.22 -4.67
C HIS A 135 -24.69 -8.47 -5.07
N SER A 136 -24.16 -9.32 -5.94
CA SER A 136 -24.77 -10.64 -6.20
C SER A 136 -24.65 -11.52 -4.96
N VAL A 137 -25.78 -12.09 -4.54
CA VAL A 137 -25.87 -13.02 -3.41
C VAL A 137 -26.44 -14.35 -3.90
N VAL A 138 -25.77 -15.44 -3.54
CA VAL A 138 -26.24 -16.80 -3.77
C VAL A 138 -26.70 -17.40 -2.45
N TYR A 139 -27.91 -17.93 -2.46
CA TYR A 139 -28.42 -18.76 -1.38
C TYR A 139 -28.12 -20.20 -1.74
N LYS A 140 -27.21 -20.83 -0.98
CA LYS A 140 -26.98 -22.27 -1.09
C LYS A 140 -28.17 -23.04 -0.50
N PRO A 141 -28.39 -24.31 -0.90
CA PRO A 141 -29.46 -25.16 -0.35
C PRO A 141 -29.36 -25.36 1.18
N ASP A 142 -28.22 -25.05 1.79
CA ASP A 142 -27.97 -25.07 3.24
C ASP A 142 -28.33 -23.73 3.95
N ASN A 143 -29.05 -22.84 3.29
CA ASN A 143 -29.45 -21.51 3.78
C ASN A 143 -28.27 -20.57 4.13
N THR A 144 -27.05 -20.92 3.74
CA THR A 144 -25.86 -20.09 3.87
C THR A 144 -25.80 -19.07 2.73
N LYS A 145 -25.58 -17.80 3.10
CA LYS A 145 -25.46 -16.69 2.15
C LYS A 145 -24.01 -16.56 1.71
N MET A 146 -23.77 -16.71 0.41
CA MET A 146 -22.47 -16.41 -0.19
C MET A 146 -22.63 -15.10 -0.98
N SER A 147 -22.03 -14.03 -0.48
CA SER A 147 -21.98 -12.74 -1.19
C SER A 147 -20.69 -12.66 -1.98
N MET A 148 -20.74 -12.03 -3.15
CA MET A 148 -19.53 -11.62 -3.87
C MET A 148 -18.61 -10.83 -2.94
N GLY A 149 -17.31 -11.16 -2.95
CA GLY A 149 -16.32 -10.49 -2.12
C GLY A 149 -16.13 -9.04 -2.55
N ASP A 150 -16.00 -8.13 -1.58
CA ASP A 150 -15.79 -6.70 -1.80
C ASP A 150 -14.42 -6.35 -2.40
N GLU A 151 -13.60 -7.36 -2.67
CA GLU A 151 -12.18 -7.25 -2.97
C GLU A 151 -11.85 -6.54 -4.30
N PHE A 152 -12.78 -6.62 -5.27
CA PHE A 152 -12.63 -6.05 -6.60
C PHE A 152 -13.62 -4.92 -6.90
N ARG A 153 -14.30 -4.38 -5.88
CA ARG A 153 -15.38 -3.39 -6.04
C ARG A 153 -14.92 -2.06 -6.62
N SER A 154 -13.66 -1.71 -6.39
CA SER A 154 -13.07 -0.44 -6.84
C SER A 154 -11.70 -0.69 -7.44
N ILE A 155 -11.28 0.19 -8.35
CA ILE A 155 -9.96 0.14 -8.97
C ILE A 155 -8.88 0.14 -7.89
N PHE A 156 -8.99 1.00 -6.86
CA PHE A 156 -8.01 1.07 -5.77
C PHE A 156 -7.86 -0.25 -5.00
N GLN A 157 -8.98 -0.90 -4.65
CA GLN A 157 -8.95 -2.17 -3.93
C GLN A 157 -8.44 -3.30 -4.82
N THR A 158 -8.81 -3.27 -6.10
CA THR A 158 -8.32 -4.20 -7.13
C THR A 158 -6.80 -4.05 -7.28
N THR A 159 -6.26 -2.85 -7.49
CA THR A 159 -4.82 -2.59 -7.54
C THR A 159 -4.10 -3.09 -6.30
N ARG A 160 -4.66 -2.85 -5.10
CA ARG A 160 -4.09 -3.37 -3.84
C ARG A 160 -4.04 -4.90 -3.83
N ARG A 161 -5.08 -5.57 -4.34
CA ARG A 161 -5.14 -7.03 -4.43
C ARG A 161 -4.14 -7.57 -5.44
N LEU A 162 -4.04 -6.98 -6.64
CA LEU A 162 -3.02 -7.34 -7.63
C LEU A 162 -1.61 -7.13 -7.09
N TYR A 163 -1.38 -6.06 -6.32
CA TYR A 163 -0.09 -5.83 -5.65
C TYR A 163 0.30 -7.00 -4.74
N TRP A 164 -0.61 -7.48 -3.89
CA TRP A 164 -0.35 -8.64 -3.04
C TRP A 164 -0.22 -9.94 -3.84
N ALA A 165 -0.89 -10.01 -4.99
CA ALA A 165 -0.86 -11.16 -5.87
C ALA A 165 0.50 -11.37 -6.54
N ILE A 166 1.26 -10.30 -6.80
CA ILE A 166 2.66 -10.39 -7.27
C ILE A 166 3.52 -11.21 -6.30
N TYR A 167 3.26 -11.12 -5.00
CA TYR A 167 3.96 -11.88 -3.95
C TYR A 167 3.35 -13.26 -3.68
N GLY A 168 2.30 -13.65 -4.41
CA GLY A 168 1.61 -14.94 -4.24
C GLY A 168 0.60 -14.97 -3.08
N PHE A 169 0.24 -13.82 -2.49
CA PHE A 169 -0.69 -13.76 -1.35
C PHE A 169 -2.17 -13.61 -1.76
N LEU A 170 -2.60 -14.19 -2.88
CA LEU A 170 -3.99 -14.11 -3.34
C LEU A 170 -4.71 -15.45 -3.15
N ASP A 171 -5.77 -15.43 -2.35
CA ASP A 171 -6.58 -16.61 -2.07
C ASP A 171 -7.36 -17.04 -3.32
N PRO A 172 -7.30 -18.31 -3.76
CA PRO A 172 -8.03 -18.81 -4.93
C PRO A 172 -9.55 -18.61 -4.85
N SER A 173 -10.11 -18.54 -3.64
CA SER A 173 -11.55 -18.30 -3.45
C SER A 173 -11.99 -16.88 -3.84
N ALA A 174 -11.06 -15.92 -3.88
CA ALA A 174 -11.35 -14.53 -4.24
C ALA A 174 -11.79 -14.36 -5.70
N TYR A 175 -11.45 -15.31 -6.59
CA TYR A 175 -11.80 -15.26 -8.02
C TYR A 175 -13.16 -15.85 -8.36
N THR A 176 -13.82 -16.51 -7.40
CA THR A 176 -15.11 -17.13 -7.65
C THR A 176 -16.16 -16.03 -7.83
N VAL A 177 -16.58 -15.79 -9.08
CA VAL A 177 -17.65 -14.85 -9.38
C VAL A 177 -18.97 -15.50 -9.02
N ILE A 178 -19.58 -15.01 -7.96
CA ILE A 178 -20.85 -15.51 -7.45
C ILE A 178 -21.95 -14.79 -8.20
N ASN A 179 -22.60 -15.43 -9.16
CA ASN A 179 -23.77 -14.84 -9.80
C ASN A 179 -25.01 -15.33 -9.08
N GLY A 180 -25.95 -14.42 -8.83
CA GLY A 180 -27.17 -14.70 -8.07
C GLY A 180 -27.98 -15.88 -8.61
N ASN A 181 -28.96 -16.30 -7.82
CA ASN A 181 -29.86 -17.40 -8.18
C ASN A 181 -30.81 -16.98 -9.32
N ALA A 182 -30.98 -17.81 -10.35
CA ALA A 182 -31.88 -17.54 -11.47
C ALA A 182 -33.04 -18.55 -11.56
N GLY A 183 -34.15 -18.11 -12.16
CA GLY A 183 -35.33 -18.94 -12.39
C GLY A 183 -36.23 -19.14 -11.15
N PRO A 184 -37.39 -19.79 -11.32
CA PRO A 184 -38.37 -20.04 -10.26
C PRO A 184 -37.86 -21.02 -9.17
N GLU A 185 -36.81 -21.79 -9.46
CA GLU A 185 -36.20 -22.77 -8.55
C GLU A 185 -34.95 -22.24 -7.82
N LEU A 186 -34.59 -20.95 -8.00
CA LEU A 186 -33.43 -20.32 -7.37
C LEU A 186 -32.12 -21.09 -7.58
N THR A 187 -31.89 -21.62 -8.78
CA THR A 187 -30.65 -22.36 -9.07
C THR A 187 -29.46 -21.39 -9.18
N PRO A 188 -28.30 -21.71 -8.59
CA PRO A 188 -27.12 -20.87 -8.70
C PRO A 188 -26.63 -20.87 -10.15
N VAL A 189 -26.43 -19.68 -10.73
CA VAL A 189 -25.90 -19.55 -12.10
C VAL A 189 -24.41 -19.27 -12.00
N GLU A 190 -23.59 -20.15 -12.55
CA GLU A 190 -22.14 -19.91 -12.65
C GLU A 190 -21.77 -19.48 -14.07
N HIS A 191 -21.03 -18.37 -14.17
CA HIS A 191 -20.51 -17.87 -15.45
C HIS A 191 -19.05 -18.29 -15.54
N TYR A 192 -18.83 -19.51 -16.02
CA TYR A 192 -17.50 -20.10 -16.15
C TYR A 192 -16.52 -19.22 -16.96
N VAL A 193 -17.04 -18.51 -17.96
CA VAL A 193 -16.25 -17.64 -18.85
C VAL A 193 -15.67 -16.41 -18.11
N THR A 194 -16.41 -15.82 -17.17
CA THR A 194 -15.94 -14.65 -16.42
C THR A 194 -14.97 -15.03 -15.30
N ALA A 195 -15.19 -16.18 -14.66
CA ALA A 195 -14.24 -16.76 -13.72
C ALA A 195 -12.90 -17.09 -14.42
N PHE A 196 -12.97 -17.78 -15.56
CA PHE A 196 -11.79 -18.11 -16.36
C PHE A 196 -11.05 -16.86 -16.87
N ALA A 197 -11.78 -15.84 -17.36
CA ALA A 197 -11.17 -14.59 -17.81
C ALA A 197 -10.45 -13.85 -16.67
N THR A 198 -10.99 -13.89 -15.45
CA THR A 198 -10.37 -13.24 -14.27
C THR A 198 -9.11 -14.00 -13.84
N GLU A 199 -9.16 -15.34 -13.83
CA GLU A 199 -8.03 -16.21 -13.52
C GLU A 199 -6.88 -16.05 -14.53
N VAL A 200 -7.19 -16.03 -15.83
CA VAL A 200 -6.21 -15.83 -16.89
C VAL A 200 -5.54 -14.46 -16.81
N ASN A 201 -6.31 -13.38 -16.59
CA ASN A 201 -5.73 -12.03 -16.47
C ASN A 201 -4.76 -11.93 -15.27
N HIS A 202 -5.07 -12.60 -14.17
CA HIS A 202 -4.18 -12.64 -13.01
C HIS A 202 -2.89 -13.42 -13.30
N HIS A 203 -2.99 -14.61 -13.88
CA HIS A 203 -1.80 -15.39 -14.23
C HIS A 203 -0.93 -14.67 -15.26
N LEU A 204 -1.54 -13.95 -16.22
CA LEU A 204 -0.80 -13.16 -17.20
C LEU A 204 -0.01 -12.03 -16.53
N ASP A 205 -0.60 -11.33 -15.56
CA ASP A 205 0.09 -10.26 -14.82
C ASP A 205 1.28 -10.81 -14.04
N VAL A 206 1.12 -11.91 -13.30
CA VAL A 206 2.22 -12.55 -12.56
C VAL A 206 3.32 -13.02 -13.49
N VAL A 207 2.98 -13.65 -14.61
CA VAL A 207 3.94 -14.16 -15.60
C VAL A 207 4.69 -13.01 -16.27
N VAL A 208 4.00 -11.97 -16.74
CA VAL A 208 4.64 -10.79 -17.35
C VAL A 208 5.58 -10.10 -16.37
N ASN A 209 5.17 -9.97 -15.10
CA ASN A 209 6.01 -9.39 -14.06
C ASN A 209 7.23 -10.26 -13.70
N HIS A 210 7.13 -11.58 -13.84
CA HIS A 210 8.25 -12.49 -13.59
C HIS A 210 9.24 -12.54 -14.77
N PHE A 211 8.75 -12.50 -16.01
CA PHE A 211 9.59 -12.48 -17.21
C PHE A 211 10.36 -11.17 -17.36
N ASN A 212 9.70 -10.04 -17.13
CA ASN A 212 10.35 -8.73 -17.18
C ASN A 212 11.43 -8.58 -16.07
N ALA A 213 11.34 -9.34 -14.96
CA ALA A 213 12.34 -9.32 -13.89
C ALA A 213 13.60 -10.16 -14.16
N GLN A 214 13.62 -10.94 -15.26
CA GLN A 214 14.76 -11.79 -15.64
C GLN A 214 15.62 -11.21 -16.79
N GLU A 215 15.24 -10.08 -17.37
CA GLU A 215 16.03 -9.30 -18.34
C GLU A 215 16.74 -8.11 -17.69
#